data_AF-A0A0F8YMI7-F1
#
_entry.id   AF-A0A0F8YMI7-F1
#
_cell.length_a   1.000
_cell.length_b   1.000
_cell.length_c   1.000
_cell.angle_alpha   90.00
_cell.angle_beta   90.00
_cell.angle_gamma   90.00
#
_symmetry.space_group_name_H-M   'P 1'
#
loop_
_entity.id
_entity.type
_entity.pdbx_description
1 polymer ?
#
loop_
_entity_poly.entity_id
_entity_poly.type
_entity_poly.pdbx_seq_one_letter_code
_entity_poly.pdbx_strand_id
1 'polypeptide(L)'
;MGGFSSFLKQHVGQRKVPFYLHWISSYNRFRKTVKNEDGIGNNDDSDRIGAFAAWLGHRYQDWQVQQAKEAVGFFLYYNRIHGKKSRTYSVRYEKRKTEALVPPVNNRGTCSVERKGLEEWAAVDEKITKVLRLRNLSYRTEKTYLAWVRRFSRFLKYKDSARITQEDLKQYLSSRVERARLPVLS
;
A
#
# COMPACT_ATOMS: atom_id res chain seq x y z
N MET A 1 30.36 -0.82 -16.90
CA MET A 1 29.16 0.05 -16.97
C MET A 1 28.21 -0.28 -15.81
N GLY A 2 28.36 0.39 -14.66
CA GLY A 2 27.51 0.13 -13.49
C GLY A 2 26.13 0.76 -13.66
N GLY A 3 25.08 -0.05 -13.67
CA GLY A 3 23.70 0.47 -13.66
C GLY A 3 23.33 1.13 -12.33
N PHE A 4 22.13 1.70 -12.24
CA PHE A 4 21.55 2.29 -11.02
C PHE A 4 21.62 1.38 -9.78
N SER A 5 21.56 0.05 -9.94
CA SER A 5 21.78 -0.90 -8.83
C SER A 5 23.18 -0.75 -8.20
N SER A 6 24.23 -0.57 -9.01
CA SER A 6 25.58 -0.31 -8.50
C SER A 6 25.68 1.06 -7.83
N PHE A 7 25.00 2.07 -8.37
CA PHE A 7 24.89 3.40 -7.75
C PHE A 7 24.24 3.31 -6.35
N LEU A 8 23.15 2.57 -6.21
CA LEU A 8 22.50 2.37 -4.91
C LEU A 8 23.37 1.59 -3.91
N LYS A 9 24.16 0.61 -4.37
CA LYS A 9 25.08 -0.13 -3.50
C LYS A 9 26.10 0.80 -2.83
N GLN A 10 26.54 1.83 -3.55
CA GLN A 10 27.51 2.82 -3.06
C GLN A 10 26.89 3.83 -2.08
N HIS A 11 25.62 4.23 -2.27
CA HIS A 11 25.01 5.32 -1.49
C HIS A 11 24.13 4.87 -0.32
N VAL A 12 23.50 3.69 -0.42
CA VAL A 12 22.45 3.24 0.52
C VAL A 12 22.84 1.93 1.22
N GLY A 13 23.83 1.21 0.66
CA GLY A 13 24.30 -0.07 1.18
C GLY A 13 23.54 -1.26 0.59
N GLN A 14 24.26 -2.37 0.41
CA GLN A 14 23.81 -3.52 -0.39
C GLN A 14 22.49 -4.15 0.08
N ARG A 15 22.24 -4.16 1.39
CA ARG A 15 21.02 -4.75 1.98
C ARG A 15 19.75 -3.99 1.60
N LYS A 16 19.86 -2.68 1.39
CA LYS A 16 18.72 -1.80 1.12
C LYS A 16 18.36 -1.73 -0.36
N VAL A 17 19.30 -2.08 -1.25
CA VAL A 17 19.12 -2.03 -2.72
C VAL A 17 17.84 -2.72 -3.21
N PRO A 18 17.48 -3.94 -2.77
CA PRO A 18 16.26 -4.60 -3.26
C PRO A 18 14.99 -3.81 -2.97
N PHE A 19 14.91 -3.14 -1.81
CA PHE A 19 13.76 -2.33 -1.43
C PHE A 19 13.65 -1.08 -2.29
N TYR A 20 14.77 -0.41 -2.58
CA TYR A 20 14.80 0.78 -3.43
C TYR A 20 14.39 0.44 -4.87
N LEU A 21 14.84 -0.71 -5.40
CA LEU A 21 14.40 -1.20 -6.71
C LEU A 21 12.91 -1.53 -6.74
N HIS A 22 12.36 -2.09 -5.66
CA HIS A 22 10.92 -2.31 -5.52
C HIS A 22 10.14 -1.00 -5.61
N TRP A 23 10.55 0.03 -4.86
CA TRP A 23 9.89 1.33 -4.89
C TRP A 23 9.93 1.99 -6.27
N ILE A 24 11.02 1.85 -7.00
CA ILE A 24 11.15 2.38 -8.37
C ILE A 24 10.24 1.65 -9.35
N SER A 25 10.06 0.34 -9.15
CA SER A 25 9.12 -0.44 -9.96
C SER A 25 7.68 0.01 -9.70
N SER A 26 7.34 0.23 -8.43
CA SER A 26 6.05 0.79 -8.01
C SER A 26 5.86 2.21 -8.57
N TYR A 27 6.88 3.06 -8.55
CA TYR A 27 6.87 4.41 -9.11
C TYR A 27 6.66 4.40 -10.63
N ASN A 28 7.35 3.52 -11.36
CA ASN A 28 7.16 3.37 -12.81
C ASN A 28 5.75 2.89 -13.16
N ARG A 29 5.15 2.03 -12.32
CA ARG A 29 3.74 1.63 -12.46
C ARG A 29 2.80 2.81 -12.23
N PHE A 30 2.99 3.57 -11.15
CA PHE A 30 2.24 4.79 -10.86
C PHE A 30 2.35 5.83 -11.99
N ARG A 31 3.55 6.04 -12.55
CA ARG A 31 3.73 6.94 -13.70
C ARG A 31 2.97 6.49 -14.93
N LYS A 32 2.85 5.19 -15.17
CA LYS A 32 2.07 4.65 -16.30
C LYS A 32 0.57 4.88 -16.11
N THR A 33 0.06 4.79 -14.88
CA THR A 33 -1.36 5.07 -14.62
C THR A 33 -1.68 6.55 -14.78
N VAL A 34 -0.86 7.44 -14.23
CA VAL A 34 -1.08 8.90 -14.32
C VAL A 34 -0.96 9.43 -15.76
N LYS A 35 -0.03 8.90 -16.57
CA LYS A 35 0.11 9.30 -17.98
C LYS A 35 -1.11 9.01 -18.85
N ASN A 36 -1.99 8.10 -18.42
CA ASN A 36 -3.17 7.72 -19.18
C ASN A 36 -4.39 8.59 -18.85
N GLU A 37 -4.36 9.35 -17.76
CA GLU A 37 -5.53 10.04 -17.22
C GLU A 37 -5.54 11.54 -17.50
N ASP A 38 -4.39 12.22 -17.53
CA ASP A 38 -4.30 13.62 -17.97
C ASP A 38 -2.92 13.97 -18.52
N GLY A 39 -2.88 14.68 -19.65
CA GLY A 39 -1.68 15.11 -20.36
C GLY A 39 -0.86 16.21 -19.66
N ILE A 40 -0.59 16.08 -18.37
CA ILE A 40 0.18 17.06 -17.60
C ILE A 40 1.68 16.74 -17.75
N GLY A 41 2.23 17.23 -18.85
CA GLY A 41 3.67 17.31 -19.06
C GLY A 41 4.27 18.44 -18.23
N ASN A 42 5.28 18.09 -17.43
CA ASN A 42 6.24 18.98 -16.73
C ASN A 42 5.96 19.37 -15.27
N ASN A 43 5.48 18.44 -14.44
CA ASN A 43 5.62 18.61 -12.98
C ASN A 43 7.08 18.43 -12.54
N ASP A 44 7.52 19.27 -11.59
CA ASP A 44 8.84 19.24 -10.98
C ASP A 44 9.12 17.87 -10.33
N ASP A 45 10.39 17.52 -10.14
CA ASP A 45 10.76 16.27 -9.49
C ASP A 45 10.21 16.20 -8.05
N SER A 46 10.10 17.34 -7.36
CA SER A 46 9.44 17.44 -6.05
C SER A 46 7.95 17.06 -6.13
N ASP A 47 7.22 17.62 -7.09
CA ASP A 47 5.79 17.35 -7.29
C ASP A 47 5.54 15.88 -7.61
N ARG A 48 6.40 15.27 -8.43
CA ARG A 48 6.31 13.84 -8.78
C ARG A 48 6.54 12.95 -7.57
N ILE A 49 7.49 13.30 -6.71
CA ILE A 49 7.75 12.57 -5.46
C ILE A 49 6.59 12.78 -4.48
N GLY A 50 6.04 13.98 -4.38
CA GLY A 50 4.88 14.31 -3.56
C GLY A 50 3.63 13.53 -3.97
N ALA A 51 3.28 13.53 -5.26
CA ALA A 51 2.15 12.77 -5.79
C ALA A 51 2.30 11.27 -5.56
N PHE A 52 3.51 10.73 -5.77
CA PHE A 52 3.78 9.32 -5.49
C PHE A 52 3.68 8.99 -3.99
N ALA A 53 4.15 9.90 -3.11
CA ALA A 53 4.06 9.71 -1.67
C ALA A 53 2.61 9.74 -1.17
N ALA A 54 1.78 10.65 -1.68
CA ALA A 54 0.34 10.68 -1.40
C ALA A 54 -0.33 9.37 -1.85
N TRP A 55 0.07 8.88 -3.04
CA TRP A 55 -0.36 7.57 -3.55
C TRP A 55 0.15 6.38 -2.73
N LEU A 56 1.19 6.51 -1.90
CA LEU A 56 1.65 5.45 -1.00
C LEU A 56 1.08 5.57 0.42
N GLY A 57 0.83 6.80 0.90
CA GLY A 57 0.48 7.09 2.29
C GLY A 57 -0.78 6.39 2.79
N HIS A 58 -1.69 6.04 1.89
CA HIS A 58 -2.90 5.30 2.22
C HIS A 58 -2.67 3.78 2.46
N ARG A 59 -1.49 3.24 2.09
CA ARG A 59 -1.19 1.79 2.19
C ARG A 59 0.01 1.46 3.07
N TYR A 60 0.97 2.37 3.16
CA TYR A 60 2.30 2.14 3.76
C TYR A 60 2.57 3.05 4.97
N GLN A 61 3.51 2.63 5.83
CA GLN A 61 3.97 3.43 6.99
C GLN A 61 4.73 4.68 6.55
N ASP A 62 4.73 5.73 7.37
CA ASP A 62 5.45 6.97 7.05
C ASP A 62 6.94 6.74 6.78
N TRP A 63 7.61 5.84 7.51
CA TRP A 63 8.99 5.48 7.23
C TRP A 63 9.17 4.72 5.90
N GLN A 64 8.16 3.95 5.47
CA GLN A 64 8.17 3.27 4.16
C GLN A 64 7.91 4.27 3.03
N VAL A 65 7.00 5.22 3.26
CA VAL A 65 6.74 6.34 2.34
C VAL A 65 8.02 7.18 2.21
N GLN A 66 8.72 7.44 3.31
CA GLN A 66 9.99 8.16 3.30
C GLN A 66 11.08 7.39 2.55
N GLN A 67 11.22 6.09 2.79
CA GLN A 67 12.13 5.23 2.03
C GLN A 67 11.80 5.23 0.53
N ALA A 68 10.51 5.22 0.18
CA ALA A 68 10.08 5.28 -1.21
C ALA A 68 10.38 6.64 -1.86
N LYS A 69 10.18 7.75 -1.13
CA LYS A 69 10.57 9.10 -1.58
C LYS A 69 12.07 9.16 -1.87
N GLU A 70 12.90 8.68 -0.95
CA GLU A 70 14.35 8.61 -1.15
C GLU A 70 14.72 7.77 -2.37
N ALA A 71 14.10 6.60 -2.53
CA ALA A 71 14.37 5.72 -3.66
C ALA A 71 14.05 6.37 -5.01
N VAL A 72 12.92 7.08 -5.09
CA VAL A 72 12.54 7.83 -6.30
C VAL A 72 13.46 9.03 -6.50
N GLY A 73 13.85 9.73 -5.44
CA GLY A 73 14.82 10.83 -5.50
C GLY A 73 16.16 10.39 -6.10
N PHE A 74 16.74 9.29 -5.60
CA PHE A 74 17.96 8.71 -6.17
C PHE A 74 17.79 8.33 -7.64
N PHE A 75 16.64 7.77 -8.00
CA PHE A 75 16.35 7.39 -9.38
C PHE A 75 16.26 8.58 -10.33
N LEU A 76 15.58 9.66 -9.92
CA LEU A 76 15.46 10.90 -10.70
C LEU A 76 16.83 11.58 -10.84
N TYR A 77 17.60 11.67 -9.75
CA TYR A 77 18.97 12.19 -9.75
C TYR A 77 19.88 11.38 -10.69
N TYR A 78 19.86 10.05 -10.61
CA TYR A 78 20.66 9.19 -11.47
C TYR A 78 20.28 9.36 -12.96
N ASN A 79 18.99 9.46 -13.26
CA ASN A 79 18.53 9.71 -14.63
C ASN A 79 18.94 11.08 -15.17
N ARG A 80 19.07 12.08 -14.29
CA ARG A 80 19.55 13.43 -14.63
C ARG A 80 21.04 13.40 -15.01
N ILE A 81 21.86 12.67 -14.26
CA ILE A 81 23.31 12.59 -14.49
C ILE A 81 23.68 11.67 -15.67
N HIS A 82 23.03 10.52 -15.78
CA HIS A 82 23.43 9.50 -16.77
C HIS A 82 22.65 9.56 -18.09
N GLY A 83 21.73 10.51 -18.24
CA GLY A 83 20.81 10.59 -19.37
C GLY A 83 19.85 9.39 -19.42
N LYS A 84 18.84 9.43 -20.30
CA LYS A 84 17.72 8.45 -20.39
C LYS A 84 18.12 7.01 -20.81
N LYS A 85 19.34 6.54 -20.50
CA LYS A 85 19.83 5.17 -20.79
C LYS A 85 19.28 4.11 -19.82
N SER A 86 18.71 4.51 -18.69
CA SER A 86 18.08 3.60 -17.72
C SER A 86 16.66 3.18 -18.14
N ARG A 87 16.48 2.68 -19.36
CA ARG A 87 15.14 2.42 -19.92
C ARG A 87 14.49 1.13 -19.43
N THR A 88 15.20 0.21 -18.78
CA THR A 88 14.57 -1.05 -18.34
C THR A 88 15.23 -1.62 -17.09
N TYR A 89 14.67 -1.29 -15.93
CA TYR A 89 14.64 -2.24 -14.82
C TYR A 89 13.39 -3.10 -15.00
N SER A 90 13.49 -4.19 -15.78
CA SER A 90 12.49 -5.24 -15.74
C SER A 90 12.73 -6.05 -14.46
N VAL A 91 11.82 -5.92 -13.50
CA VAL A 91 11.82 -6.76 -12.31
C VAL A 91 11.33 -8.15 -12.73
N ARG A 92 12.28 -8.95 -13.21
CA ARG A 92 12.35 -10.39 -12.88
C ARG A 92 13.27 -10.53 -11.66
N TYR A 93 13.05 -9.74 -10.61
CA TYR A 93 13.73 -9.96 -9.33
C TYR A 93 12.99 -11.13 -8.69
N GLU A 94 13.67 -12.27 -8.55
CA GLU A 94 13.07 -13.55 -8.15
C GLU A 94 12.05 -13.39 -7.02
N LYS A 95 10.81 -13.71 -7.38
CA LYS A 95 9.62 -13.86 -6.53
C LYS A 95 9.89 -14.65 -5.23
N ARG A 96 10.93 -15.49 -5.21
CA ARG A 96 11.26 -16.42 -4.11
C ARG A 96 11.90 -15.79 -2.86
N LYS A 97 12.48 -14.58 -2.89
CA LYS A 97 13.17 -14.00 -1.70
C LYS A 97 12.39 -12.90 -0.99
N THR A 98 11.44 -12.24 -1.65
CA THR A 98 10.66 -11.13 -1.08
C THR A 98 9.28 -11.54 -0.55
N GLU A 99 8.77 -12.72 -0.92
CA GLU A 99 7.46 -13.24 -0.45
C GLU A 99 7.42 -13.49 1.07
N ALA A 100 8.57 -13.62 1.74
CA ALA A 100 8.65 -13.80 3.19
C ALA A 100 8.73 -12.48 4.01
N LEU A 101 8.91 -11.31 3.38
CA LEU A 101 9.26 -10.06 4.10
C LEU A 101 8.31 -8.87 3.86
N VAL A 102 7.22 -9.05 3.09
CA VAL A 102 6.16 -8.05 2.92
C VAL A 102 4.79 -8.73 3.03
N PRO A 103 3.85 -8.23 3.86
CA PRO A 103 2.53 -8.84 3.98
C PRO A 103 1.74 -8.74 2.66
N PRO A 104 0.98 -9.78 2.27
CA PRO A 104 0.31 -9.85 0.98
C PRO A 104 -0.80 -8.81 0.86
N VAL A 105 -0.66 -7.89 -0.09
CA VAL A 105 -1.74 -7.04 -0.58
C VAL A 105 -2.54 -7.84 -1.61
N ASN A 106 -3.58 -8.53 -1.14
CA ASN A 106 -4.51 -9.27 -2.00
C ASN A 106 -5.43 -8.29 -2.75
N ASN A 107 -5.07 -7.96 -3.99
CA ASN A 107 -6.03 -7.50 -4.99
C ASN A 107 -6.59 -8.74 -5.71
N ARG A 108 -7.73 -9.24 -5.21
CA ARG A 108 -8.60 -10.13 -5.99
C ARG A 108 -9.79 -9.28 -6.46
N GLY A 109 -9.99 -9.26 -7.77
CA GLY A 109 -11.03 -8.49 -8.43
C GLY A 109 -12.41 -8.83 -7.87
N THR A 110 -13.22 -7.78 -7.69
CA THR A 110 -14.60 -7.89 -7.23
C THR A 110 -15.53 -7.24 -8.23
N CYS A 111 -16.69 -7.86 -8.37
CA CYS A 111 -17.73 -7.57 -9.35
C CYS A 111 -18.41 -6.23 -9.03
N SER A 112 -19.05 -5.60 -10.02
CA SER A 112 -19.48 -4.19 -10.03
C SER A 112 -20.40 -3.72 -8.88
N VAL A 113 -21.05 -4.63 -8.15
CA VAL A 113 -21.89 -4.31 -6.97
C VAL A 113 -21.08 -4.23 -5.68
N GLU A 114 -20.00 -5.00 -5.57
CA GLU A 114 -19.06 -4.98 -4.44
C GLU A 114 -18.17 -3.72 -4.45
N ARG A 115 -18.03 -3.06 -5.61
CA ARG A 115 -17.21 -1.84 -5.77
C ARG A 115 -17.77 -0.65 -4.97
N LYS A 116 -19.09 -0.39 -5.00
CA LYS A 116 -19.69 0.74 -4.27
C LYS A 116 -19.55 0.59 -2.75
N GLY A 117 -19.87 -0.60 -2.22
CA GLY A 117 -19.67 -0.89 -0.80
C GLY A 117 -18.19 -0.80 -0.40
N LEU A 118 -17.27 -1.25 -1.26
CA LEU A 118 -15.84 -1.16 -0.96
C LEU A 118 -15.33 0.30 -0.90
N GLU A 119 -15.87 1.20 -1.74
CA GLU A 119 -15.54 2.64 -1.72
C GLU A 119 -16.04 3.34 -0.44
N GLU A 120 -17.27 3.06 0.00
CA GLU A 120 -17.81 3.59 1.26
C GLU A 120 -16.98 3.12 2.46
N TRP A 121 -16.64 1.83 2.48
CA TRP A 121 -15.81 1.26 3.53
C TRP A 121 -14.34 1.71 3.44
N ALA A 122 -13.85 2.13 2.28
CA ALA A 122 -12.56 2.79 2.14
C ALA A 122 -12.55 4.18 2.81
N ALA A 123 -13.64 4.94 2.70
CA ALA A 123 -13.79 6.20 3.41
C ALA A 123 -13.85 6.00 4.94
N VAL A 124 -14.48 4.91 5.40
CA VAL A 124 -14.47 4.51 6.83
C VAL A 124 -13.06 4.14 7.29
N ASP A 125 -12.32 3.34 6.51
CA ASP A 125 -10.92 3.00 6.78
C ASP A 125 -10.06 4.27 6.93
N GLU A 126 -10.26 5.28 6.07
CA GLU A 126 -9.53 6.54 6.14
C GLU A 126 -9.86 7.34 7.41
N LYS A 127 -11.14 7.46 7.77
CA LYS A 127 -11.58 8.13 9.00
C LYS A 127 -10.97 7.46 10.24
N ILE A 128 -11.03 6.14 10.30
CA ILE A 128 -10.46 5.37 11.42
C ILE A 128 -8.95 5.56 11.46
N THR A 129 -8.26 5.48 10.32
CA THR A 129 -6.81 5.71 10.25
C THR A 129 -6.45 7.09 10.79
N LYS A 130 -7.17 8.15 10.38
CA LYS A 130 -6.97 9.52 10.90
C LYS A 130 -7.15 9.58 12.41
N VAL A 131 -8.23 9.02 12.94
CA VAL A 131 -8.50 9.02 14.40
C VAL A 131 -7.43 8.25 15.18
N LEU A 132 -7.02 7.08 14.70
CA LEU A 132 -6.00 6.26 15.37
C LEU A 132 -4.63 6.95 15.38
N ARG A 133 -4.28 7.66 14.29
CA ARG A 133 -3.05 8.45 14.21
C ARG A 133 -3.11 9.71 15.08
N LEU A 134 -4.25 10.40 15.15
CA LEU A 134 -4.45 11.53 16.08
C LEU A 134 -4.32 11.09 17.55
N ARG A 135 -4.78 9.87 17.86
CA ARG A 135 -4.59 9.25 19.18
C ARG A 135 -3.17 8.71 19.41
N ASN A 136 -2.27 8.91 18.46
CA ASN A 136 -0.88 8.46 18.49
C ASN A 136 -0.74 6.96 18.82
N LEU A 137 -1.71 6.15 18.40
CA LEU A 137 -1.67 4.71 18.60
C LEU A 137 -0.59 4.10 17.72
N SER A 138 0.02 3.02 18.21
CA SER A 138 1.07 2.34 17.44
C SER A 138 0.54 1.87 16.08
N TYR A 139 1.39 1.86 15.06
CA TYR A 139 0.99 1.35 13.75
C TYR A 139 0.50 -0.11 13.78
N ARG A 140 1.07 -0.93 14.67
CA ARG A 140 0.62 -2.32 14.85
C ARG A 140 -0.83 -2.36 15.32
N THR A 141 -1.19 -1.49 16.25
CA THR A 141 -2.60 -1.33 16.67
C THR A 141 -3.45 -0.77 15.54
N GLU A 142 -3.00 0.24 14.79
CA GLU A 142 -3.72 0.74 13.60
C GLU A 142 -4.10 -0.40 12.64
N LYS A 143 -3.14 -1.26 12.29
CA LYS A 143 -3.38 -2.41 11.39
C LYS A 143 -4.31 -3.46 11.98
N THR A 144 -4.19 -3.76 13.27
CA THR A 144 -5.10 -4.72 13.93
C THR A 144 -6.54 -4.21 13.90
N TYR A 145 -6.76 -2.93 14.20
CA TYR A 145 -8.08 -2.32 14.19
C TYR A 145 -8.65 -2.25 12.76
N LEU A 146 -7.86 -1.82 11.78
CA LEU A 146 -8.27 -1.85 10.37
C LEU A 146 -8.60 -3.27 9.89
N ALA A 147 -7.82 -4.27 10.30
CA ALA A 147 -8.11 -5.67 9.96
C ALA A 147 -9.43 -6.15 10.58
N TRP A 148 -9.77 -5.71 11.79
CA TRP A 148 -11.06 -6.01 12.42
C TRP A 148 -12.22 -5.34 11.69
N VAL A 149 -12.08 -4.05 11.35
CA VAL A 149 -13.09 -3.29 10.60
C VAL A 149 -13.36 -3.96 9.25
N ARG A 150 -12.31 -4.34 8.51
CA ARG A 150 -12.46 -5.06 7.23
C ARG A 150 -13.12 -6.43 7.36
N ARG A 151 -12.90 -7.13 8.48
CA ARG A 151 -13.59 -8.40 8.73
C ARG A 151 -15.06 -8.17 9.09
N PHE A 152 -15.34 -7.07 9.79
CA PHE A 152 -16.70 -6.68 10.15
C PHE A 152 -17.49 -6.25 8.91
N SER A 153 -16.91 -5.43 8.04
CA SER A 153 -17.55 -5.02 6.78
C SER A 153 -17.89 -6.21 5.88
N ARG A 154 -17.00 -7.20 5.80
CA ARG A 154 -17.26 -8.46 5.08
C ARG A 154 -18.37 -9.28 5.72
N PHE A 155 -18.45 -9.32 7.05
CA PHE A 155 -19.53 -10.01 7.77
C PHE A 155 -20.88 -9.39 7.43
N LEU A 156 -20.93 -8.06 7.32
CA LEU A 156 -22.13 -7.32 6.93
C LEU A 156 -22.37 -7.27 5.41
N LYS A 157 -21.57 -7.97 4.60
CA LYS A 157 -21.63 -7.94 3.12
C LYS A 157 -21.64 -6.51 2.56
N TYR A 158 -20.87 -5.61 3.17
CA TYR A 158 -20.81 -4.19 2.80
C TYR A 158 -22.15 -3.44 2.91
N LYS A 159 -22.94 -3.76 3.95
CA LYS A 159 -24.07 -2.92 4.38
C LYS A 159 -23.61 -1.46 4.53
N ASP A 160 -24.50 -0.54 4.16
CA ASP A 160 -24.30 0.91 4.29
C ASP A 160 -23.91 1.27 5.73
N SER A 161 -22.82 2.02 5.86
CA SER A 161 -22.27 2.46 7.15
C SER A 161 -23.27 3.23 8.02
N ALA A 162 -24.24 3.93 7.41
CA ALA A 162 -25.28 4.67 8.13
C ALA A 162 -26.38 3.76 8.71
N ARG A 163 -26.49 2.52 8.22
CA ARG A 163 -27.50 1.53 8.63
C ARG A 163 -26.96 0.47 9.59
N ILE A 164 -25.71 0.62 10.03
CA ILE A 164 -25.09 -0.27 11.01
C ILE A 164 -25.72 0.02 12.36
N THR A 165 -26.38 -0.99 12.94
CA THR A 165 -26.97 -0.89 14.27
C THR A 165 -26.13 -1.62 15.30
N GLN A 166 -26.42 -1.39 16.58
CA GLN A 166 -25.81 -2.16 17.67
C GLN A 166 -26.08 -3.66 17.55
N GLU A 167 -27.21 -4.05 16.94
CA GLU A 167 -27.58 -5.45 16.74
C GLU A 167 -26.63 -6.16 15.76
N ASP A 168 -26.26 -5.50 14.66
CA ASP A 168 -25.26 -6.01 13.72
C ASP A 168 -23.90 -6.30 14.42
N LEU A 169 -23.54 -5.46 15.39
CA LEU A 169 -22.33 -5.61 16.19
C LEU A 169 -22.44 -6.77 17.18
N LYS A 170 -23.58 -6.94 17.84
CA LYS A 170 -23.84 -8.09 18.72
C LYS A 170 -23.78 -9.40 17.95
N GLN A 171 -24.46 -9.49 16.80
CA GLN A 171 -24.44 -10.66 15.93
C GLN A 171 -23.02 -11.01 15.48
N TYR A 172 -22.22 -10.00 15.13
CA TYR A 172 -20.83 -10.21 14.77
C TYR A 172 -19.99 -10.80 15.91
N LEU A 173 -20.10 -10.23 17.11
CA LEU A 173 -19.36 -10.70 18.28
C LEU A 173 -19.79 -12.12 18.66
N SER A 174 -21.09 -12.42 18.67
CA SER A 174 -21.62 -13.76 18.91
C SER A 174 -21.06 -14.77 17.91
N SER A 175 -21.05 -14.44 16.61
CA SER A 175 -20.50 -15.32 15.57
C SER A 175 -19.01 -15.64 15.73
N ARG A 176 -18.23 -14.73 16.34
CA ARG A 176 -16.81 -14.95 16.63
C ARG A 176 -16.61 -15.85 17.84
N VAL A 177 -17.47 -15.75 18.84
CA VAL A 177 -17.42 -16.59 20.05
C VAL A 177 -17.85 -18.02 19.73
N GLU A 178 -18.92 -18.20 18.96
CA GLU A 178 -19.38 -19.52 18.52
C GLU A 178 -18.31 -20.26 17.70
N ARG A 179 -17.66 -19.56 16.77
CA ARG A 179 -16.58 -20.15 15.96
C ARG A 179 -15.33 -20.52 16.78
N ALA A 180 -15.10 -19.86 17.91
CA ALA A 180 -14.00 -20.19 18.83
C ALA A 180 -14.34 -21.35 19.77
N ARG A 181 -15.63 -21.68 19.93
CA ARG A 181 -16.14 -22.74 20.83
C ARG A 181 -16.28 -24.11 20.17
N LEU A 182 -16.18 -24.22 18.85
CA LEU A 182 -16.23 -25.53 18.17
C LEU A 182 -14.85 -26.20 18.28
N PRO A 183 -14.71 -27.32 19.02
CA PRO A 183 -13.53 -28.15 18.90
C PRO A 183 -13.44 -28.63 17.45
N VAL A 184 -12.24 -28.57 16.88
CA VAL A 184 -11.93 -29.22 15.60
C VAL A 184 -12.14 -30.71 15.83
N LEU A 185 -13.32 -31.21 15.47
CA LEU A 185 -13.56 -32.65 15.40
C LEU A 185 -12.74 -33.17 14.23
N SER A 186 -11.68 -33.89 14.57
CA SER A 186 -10.84 -34.66 13.65
C SER A 186 -11.44 -36.04 13.41
#